data_AF-A0A920TUH1-F1
#
_entry.id   AF-A0A920TUH1-F1
#
_cell.length_a   1.000
_cell.length_b   1.000
_cell.length_c   1.000
_cell.angle_alpha   90.00
_cell.angle_beta   90.00
_cell.angle_gamma   90.00
#
_symmetry.space_group_name_H-M   'P 1'
#
loop_
_entity.id
_entity.type
_entity.pdbx_description
1 polymer ?
#
loop_
_entity_poly.entity_id
_entity_poly.type
_entity_poly.pdbx_seq_one_letter_code
_entity_poly.pdbx_strand_id
1 'polypeptide(L)'
;MGERENISGVELINSVVLGYDIGSRTTRALGRNEMRARNHLPFSIGGTMGAIAAAGCLAGLEEEQYRDLLSYGAQQASGIMTYPRDVEHIEKAFIFGG
;
A
#
# COMPACT_ATOMS: atom_id res chain seq x y z
N MET A 1 -8.21 7.89 -8.67
CA MET A 1 -8.64 6.95 -9.72
C MET A 1 -10.14 6.85 -9.80
N GLY A 2 -10.87 6.56 -8.72
CA GLY A 2 -12.32 6.36 -8.79
C GLY A 2 -13.12 7.48 -9.46
N GLU A 3 -12.83 8.74 -9.13
CA GLU A 3 -13.46 9.90 -9.80
C GLU A 3 -13.06 9.99 -11.28
N ARG A 4 -11.77 9.84 -11.59
CA ARG A 4 -11.22 9.93 -12.95
C ARG A 4 -11.82 8.88 -13.88
N GLU A 5 -11.98 7.65 -13.38
CA GLU A 5 -12.53 6.52 -14.13
C GLU A 5 -14.07 6.44 -14.02
N ASN A 6 -14.72 7.35 -13.27
CA ASN A 6 -16.16 7.38 -13.03
C ASN A 6 -16.73 6.02 -12.57
N ILE A 7 -16.06 5.37 -11.62
CA ILE A 7 -16.46 4.04 -11.11
C ILE A 7 -17.66 4.13 -10.18
N SER A 8 -18.38 3.02 -10.05
CA SER A 8 -19.45 2.87 -9.05
C SER A 8 -18.90 2.77 -7.62
N GLY A 9 -19.76 3.07 -6.65
CA GLY A 9 -19.42 2.88 -5.23
C GLY A 9 -19.12 1.42 -4.87
N VAL A 10 -19.73 0.45 -5.56
CA VAL A 10 -19.47 -0.98 -5.34
C VAL A 10 -18.06 -1.34 -5.81
N GLU A 11 -17.66 -0.88 -6.99
CA GLU A 11 -16.29 -1.07 -7.50
C GLU A 11 -15.25 -0.42 -6.58
N LEU A 12 -15.54 0.78 -6.09
CA LEU A 12 -14.67 1.46 -5.12
C LEU A 12 -14.51 0.62 -3.84
N ILE A 13 -15.61 0.17 -3.22
CA ILE A 13 -15.56 -0.63 -1.99
C ILE A 13 -14.80 -1.94 -2.23
N ASN A 14 -15.06 -2.63 -3.33
CA ASN A 14 -14.36 -3.88 -3.66
C ASN A 14 -12.85 -3.66 -3.81
N SER A 15 -12.43 -2.58 -4.48
CA SER A 15 -11.01 -2.24 -4.61
C SER A 15 -10.34 -1.95 -3.26
N VAL A 16 -11.05 -1.26 -2.36
CA VAL A 16 -10.57 -0.96 -0.99
C VAL A 16 -10.44 -2.25 -0.18
N VAL A 17 -11.42 -3.15 -0.26
CA VAL A 17 -11.37 -4.46 0.40
C VAL A 17 -10.16 -5.27 -0.07
N LEU A 18 -9.91 -5.32 -1.38
CA LEU A 18 -8.72 -5.98 -1.93
C LEU A 18 -7.43 -5.34 -1.41
N GLY A 19 -7.37 -4.01 -1.38
CA GLY A 19 -6.21 -3.28 -0.84
C GLY A 19 -5.92 -3.63 0.62
N TYR A 20 -6.96 -3.70 1.47
CA TYR A 20 -6.81 -4.14 2.87
C TYR A 20 -6.30 -5.58 2.98
N ASP A 21 -6.82 -6.50 2.16
CA ASP A 21 -6.39 -7.90 2.18
C ASP A 21 -4.91 -8.03 1.78
N ILE A 22 -4.51 -7.45 0.65
CA ILE A 22 -3.13 -7.51 0.16
C ILE A 22 -2.14 -6.80 1.10
N GLY A 23 -2.47 -5.60 1.57
CA GLY A 23 -1.59 -4.84 2.47
C GLY A 23 -1.39 -5.54 3.83
N SER A 24 -2.47 -6.10 4.39
CA SER A 24 -2.42 -6.85 5.65
C SER A 24 -1.63 -8.15 5.50
N ARG A 25 -1.85 -8.90 4.42
CA ARG A 25 -1.11 -10.14 4.14
C ARG A 25 0.36 -9.89 3.87
N THR A 26 0.71 -8.82 3.16
CA THR A 26 2.10 -8.40 2.93
C THR A 26 2.80 -8.17 4.27
N THR A 27 2.19 -7.35 5.14
CA THR A 27 2.76 -7.05 6.46
C THR A 27 2.92 -8.31 7.32
N ARG A 28 1.95 -9.24 7.25
CA ARG A 28 2.02 -10.52 7.95
C ARG A 28 3.14 -11.41 7.39
N ALA A 29 3.28 -11.50 6.08
CA ALA A 29 4.26 -12.34 5.41
C ALA A 29 5.71 -11.88 5.65
N LEU A 30 5.94 -10.56 5.70
CA LEU A 30 7.26 -9.99 5.94
C LEU A 30 7.67 -9.95 7.42
N GLY A 31 6.72 -10.17 8.34
CA GLY A 31 6.96 -10.12 9.77
C GLY A 31 7.03 -8.70 10.31
N ARG A 32 5.93 -8.24 10.93
CA ARG A 32 5.80 -6.87 11.46
C ARG A 32 6.92 -6.52 12.44
N ASN A 33 7.31 -7.45 13.32
CA ASN A 33 8.28 -7.17 14.37
C ASN A 33 9.70 -7.16 13.81
N GLU A 34 9.98 -8.03 12.85
CA GLU A 34 11.23 -8.19 12.14
C GLU A 34 11.53 -6.95 11.30
N MET A 35 10.53 -6.43 10.59
CA MET A 35 10.60 -5.17 9.86
C MET A 35 10.96 -4.02 10.81
N ARG A 36 10.24 -3.90 11.94
CA ARG A 36 10.50 -2.84 12.93
C ARG A 36 11.88 -2.95 13.55
N ALA A 37 12.35 -4.16 13.83
CA ALA A 37 13.70 -4.40 14.35
C ALA A 37 14.80 -3.92 13.38
N ARG A 38 14.51 -3.89 12.08
CA ARG A 38 15.38 -3.35 11.02
C ARG A 38 15.07 -1.89 10.66
N ASN A 39 14.27 -1.20 11.48
CA ASN A 39 13.87 0.20 11.30
C ASN A 39 12.99 0.47 10.06
N HIS A 40 12.36 -0.55 9.47
CA HIS A 40 11.36 -0.41 8.42
C HIS A 40 9.97 -0.19 8.99
N LEU A 41 9.20 0.72 8.37
CA LEU A 41 7.83 1.03 8.78
C LEU A 41 6.82 0.07 8.11
N PRO A 42 6.21 -0.88 8.86
CA PRO A 42 5.36 -1.90 8.23
C PRO A 42 4.09 -1.33 7.61
N PHE A 43 3.53 -0.27 8.21
CA PHE A 43 2.29 0.35 7.74
C PHE A 43 2.45 1.06 6.40
N SER A 44 3.62 1.63 6.12
CA SER A 44 3.88 2.30 4.84
C SER A 44 4.08 1.26 3.74
N ILE A 45 4.92 0.23 3.96
CA ILE A 45 5.13 -0.86 3.00
C ILE A 45 3.83 -1.62 2.72
N GLY A 46 3.08 -2.01 3.76
CA GLY A 46 1.77 -2.65 3.60
C GLY A 46 0.75 -1.72 2.92
N GLY A 47 0.79 -0.42 3.24
CA GLY A 47 -0.04 0.61 2.63
C GLY A 47 0.22 0.76 1.12
N THR A 48 1.48 0.84 0.69
CA THR A 48 1.86 0.86 -0.73
C THR A 48 1.33 -0.39 -1.45
N MET A 49 1.56 -1.58 -0.89
CA MET A 49 1.10 -2.82 -1.52
C MET A 49 -0.44 -2.93 -1.57
N GLY A 50 -1.14 -2.39 -0.57
CA GLY A 50 -2.60 -2.29 -0.61
C GLY A 50 -3.09 -1.27 -1.64
N ALA A 51 -2.46 -0.11 -1.72
CA ALA A 51 -2.82 0.96 -2.65
C ALA A 51 -2.63 0.56 -4.11
N ILE A 52 -1.49 -0.07 -4.45
CA ILE A 52 -1.29 -0.59 -5.81
C ILE A 52 -2.30 -1.68 -6.16
N ALA A 53 -2.66 -2.57 -5.22
CA ALA A 53 -3.64 -3.61 -5.47
C ALA A 53 -5.03 -3.02 -5.72
N ALA A 54 -5.45 -2.03 -4.93
CA ALA A 54 -6.69 -1.31 -5.18
C ALA A 54 -6.65 -0.59 -6.55
N ALA A 55 -5.54 0.07 -6.88
CA ALA A 55 -5.34 0.73 -8.17
C ALA A 55 -5.40 -0.24 -9.35
N GLY A 56 -4.76 -1.41 -9.24
CA GLY A 56 -4.80 -2.47 -10.25
C GLY A 56 -6.20 -3.03 -10.45
N CYS A 57 -6.98 -3.16 -9.37
CA CYS A 57 -8.38 -3.58 -9.44
C CYS A 57 -9.23 -2.56 -10.18
N LEU A 58 -9.08 -1.26 -9.87
CA LEU A 58 -9.79 -0.19 -10.56
C LEU A 58 -9.35 -0.01 -12.01
N ALA A 59 -8.11 -0.38 -12.34
CA ALA A 59 -7.59 -0.36 -13.70
C ALA A 59 -7.98 -1.60 -14.52
N GLY A 60 -8.68 -2.57 -13.93
CA GLY A 60 -9.06 -3.82 -14.61
C GLY A 60 -7.86 -4.68 -15.02
N LEU A 61 -6.78 -4.68 -14.23
CA LEU A 61 -5.61 -5.49 -14.55
C LEU A 61 -5.91 -6.97 -14.39
N GLU A 62 -5.44 -7.75 -15.35
CA GLU A 62 -5.49 -9.21 -15.33
C GLU A 62 -4.34 -9.80 -14.51
N GLU A 63 -4.40 -11.11 -14.25
CA GLU A 63 -3.44 -11.82 -13.38
C GLU A 63 -1.97 -11.59 -13.77
N GLU A 64 -1.65 -11.65 -15.07
CA GLU A 64 -0.28 -11.46 -15.55
C GLU A 64 0.23 -10.04 -15.25
N GLN A 65 -0.61 -9.03 -15.46
CA GLN A 65 -0.27 -7.62 -15.20
C GLN A 65 -0.15 -7.34 -13.69
N TYR A 66 -0.86 -8.07 -12.86
CA TYR A 66 -0.72 -8.00 -11.41
C TYR A 66 0.66 -8.45 -10.92
N ARG A 67 1.31 -9.41 -11.61
CA ARG A 67 2.66 -9.85 -11.25
C ARG A 67 3.67 -8.72 -11.41
N ASP A 68 3.57 -8.01 -12.53
CA ASP A 68 4.41 -6.84 -12.80
C ASP A 68 4.10 -5.70 -11.84
N LEU A 69 2.81 -5.41 -11.63
CA LEU A 69 2.36 -4.38 -10.68
C LEU A 69 2.93 -4.63 -9.27
N LEU A 70 2.84 -5.86 -8.77
CA LEU A 70 3.38 -6.22 -7.46
C LEU A 70 4.91 -6.12 -7.42
N SER A 71 5.60 -6.51 -8.49
CA SER A 71 7.06 -6.40 -8.61
C SER A 71 7.52 -4.94 -8.56
N TYR A 72 6.90 -4.06 -9.36
CA TYR A 72 7.22 -2.64 -9.37
C TYR A 72 6.80 -1.96 -8.06
N GLY A 73 5.65 -2.32 -7.51
CA GLY A 73 5.18 -1.82 -6.23
C GLY A 73 6.12 -2.18 -5.08
N ALA A 74 6.68 -3.39 -5.06
CA ALA A 74 7.67 -3.79 -4.07
C ALA A 74 8.95 -2.95 -4.14
N GLN A 75 9.35 -2.50 -5.34
CA GLN A 75 10.50 -1.60 -5.52
C GLN A 75 10.20 -0.17 -5.06
N GLN A 76 8.94 0.26 -5.11
CA GLN A 76 8.49 1.58 -4.63
C GLN A 76 8.15 1.60 -3.14
N ALA A 77 7.88 0.43 -2.55
CA ALA A 77 7.54 0.31 -1.14
C ALA A 77 8.73 0.74 -0.27
N SER A 78 8.50 1.74 0.57
CA SER A 78 9.51 2.31 1.47
C SER A 78 8.88 2.70 2.80
N GLY A 79 9.71 3.15 3.75
CA GLY A 79 9.23 3.66 5.03
C GLY A 79 10.19 3.38 6.17
N ILE A 80 10.41 4.40 7.00
CA ILE A 80 11.35 4.38 8.13
C ILE A 80 10.62 4.59 9.45
N MET A 81 11.01 3.84 10.48
CA MET A 81 10.40 3.92 11.82
C MET A 81 10.76 5.20 12.59
N THR A 82 11.62 6.05 12.03
CA THR A 82 12.05 7.32 12.64
C THR A 82 11.07 8.46 12.47
N TYR A 83 9.99 8.27 11.70
CA TYR A 83 8.93 9.27 11.49
C TYR A 83 8.38 9.93 12.77
N PRO A 84 8.36 9.29 13.97
CA PRO A 84 7.90 9.97 15.19
C PRO A 84 8.87 11.05 15.70
N ARG A 85 10.11 11.09 15.17
CA ARG A 85 11.09 12.13 15.51
C ARG A 85 10.80 13.45 14.81
N ASP A 86 10.06 13.41 13.70
CA ASP A 86 9.57 14.60 13.03
C ASP A 86 8.36 15.16 13.78
N VAL A 87 8.61 16.24 14.53
CA VAL A 87 7.61 16.96 15.33
C VAL A 87 6.63 17.77 14.48
N GLU A 88 6.98 18.08 13.23
CA GLU A 88 6.08 18.75 12.28
C GLU A 88 5.19 17.76 11.53
N HIS A 89 5.41 16.45 11.74
CA HIS A 89 4.62 15.36 11.18
C HIS A 89 4.55 15.32 9.65
N ILE A 90 5.50 15.97 8.97
CA ILE A 90 5.63 15.97 7.51
C ILE A 90 5.96 14.56 7.01
N GLU A 91 6.95 13.90 7.62
CA GLU A 91 7.32 12.53 7.27
C GLU A 91 6.15 11.56 7.51
N LYS A 92 5.45 11.73 8.64
CA LYS A 92 4.29 10.92 8.98
C LYS A 92 3.16 11.11 7.96
N ALA A 93 2.86 12.33 7.57
CA ALA A 93 1.81 12.59 6.58
C ALA A 93 2.15 11.92 5.24
N PHE A 94 3.38 12.12 4.76
CA PHE A 94 3.84 11.56 3.49
C PHE A 94 3.73 10.03 3.43
N ILE A 95 4.21 9.32 4.46
CA ILE A 95 4.28 7.85 4.42
C ILE A 95 2.94 7.13 4.70
N PHE A 96 1.94 7.82 5.27
CA PHE A 96 0.62 7.25 5.59
C PHE A 96 -0.48 7.60 4.58
N GLY A 97 -0.32 8.65 3.78
CA GLY A 97 -1.35 9.04 2.83
C GLY A 97 -1.07 10.33 2.08
N GLY A 98 0.20 10.59 1.74
CA GLY A 98 0.61 11.73 0.92
C GLY A 98 -0.19 11.87 -0.38
#